data_AF-A0A844A7M6-F1
#
_entry.id   AF-A0A844A7M6-F1
#
_cell.length_a   1.000
_cell.length_b   1.000
_cell.length_c   1.000
_cell.angle_alpha   90.00
_cell.angle_beta   90.00
_cell.angle_gamma   90.00
#
_symmetry.space_group_name_H-M   'P 1'
#
loop_
_entity.id
_entity.type
_entity.pdbx_description
1 polymer ?
#
loop_
_entity_poly.entity_id
_entity_poly.type
_entity_poly.pdbx_seq_one_letter_code
_entity_poly.pdbx_strand_id
1 'polypeptide(L)'
;MAKSSPYLTRRTVLGALAAAAVPHAAKGQEGRDPASQEPTDVRIRIAFNGLTQTASLYDNPTARDLASMLPLDLKIEDYGKNEKIVHLPRKLTEEASGPFANESPGDLCYFKPWGNLALFYADYRWDRLIRLGRFEDGFDPLLVRGEYPVRIERI
;
A
#
# COMPACT_ATOMS: atom_id res chain seq x y z
N MET A 1 -10.28 -27.39 -74.42
CA MET A 1 -10.82 -28.75 -74.69
C MET A 1 -10.04 -29.72 -73.81
N ALA A 2 -10.51 -29.97 -72.59
CA ALA A 2 -11.40 -31.08 -72.21
C ALA A 2 -10.68 -32.44 -72.14
N LYS A 3 -10.47 -32.94 -70.90
CA LYS A 3 -10.96 -34.25 -70.44
C LYS A 3 -10.81 -34.39 -68.92
N SER A 4 -11.71 -35.18 -68.36
CA SER A 4 -12.24 -35.17 -66.98
C SER A 4 -12.05 -36.55 -66.32
N SER A 5 -11.70 -36.56 -65.01
CA SER A 5 -12.11 -37.51 -63.92
C SER A 5 -11.75 -39.01 -64.05
N PRO A 6 -11.94 -39.93 -63.05
CA PRO A 6 -12.35 -39.86 -61.62
C PRO A 6 -11.33 -40.56 -60.67
N TYR A 7 -11.44 -40.54 -59.33
CA TYR A 7 -12.17 -41.53 -58.50
C TYR A 7 -12.51 -40.99 -57.07
N LEU A 8 -13.77 -41.23 -56.71
CA LEU A 8 -14.46 -41.26 -55.40
C LEU A 8 -13.81 -42.30 -54.43
N THR A 9 -13.99 -42.43 -53.12
CA THR A 9 -14.70 -41.76 -52.00
C THR A 9 -14.39 -42.60 -50.75
N ARG A 10 -14.26 -42.02 -49.55
CA ARG A 10 -14.84 -42.62 -48.32
C ARG A 10 -15.17 -41.56 -47.27
N ARG A 11 -16.39 -41.68 -46.75
CA ARG A 11 -17.18 -40.79 -45.89
C ARG A 11 -16.64 -40.69 -44.46
N THR A 12 -16.97 -39.59 -43.75
CA THR A 12 -17.64 -39.47 -42.41
C THR A 12 -17.57 -37.97 -42.03
N VAL A 13 -18.60 -37.12 -42.19
CA VAL A 13 -19.79 -36.85 -41.34
C VAL A 13 -19.52 -36.11 -40.00
N LEU A 14 -20.26 -34.99 -39.85
CA LEU A 14 -20.68 -34.22 -38.67
C LEU A 14 -19.72 -33.19 -38.02
N GLY A 15 -20.24 -31.97 -37.82
CA GLY A 15 -19.83 -31.10 -36.70
C GLY A 15 -19.81 -29.61 -37.02
N ALA A 16 -20.94 -28.92 -36.85
CA ALA A 16 -21.04 -27.46 -36.83
C ALA A 16 -20.51 -26.89 -35.49
N LEU A 17 -19.96 -25.66 -35.51
CA LEU A 17 -20.31 -24.53 -34.63
C LEU A 17 -19.31 -23.38 -34.81
N ALA A 18 -19.83 -22.22 -35.22
CA ALA A 18 -19.13 -20.96 -35.19
C ALA A 18 -18.93 -20.51 -33.73
N ALA A 19 -17.69 -20.22 -33.34
CA ALA A 19 -17.40 -19.49 -32.12
C ALA A 19 -16.97 -18.07 -32.53
N ALA A 20 -17.87 -17.11 -32.36
CA ALA A 20 -17.53 -15.69 -32.42
C ALA A 20 -16.50 -15.40 -31.31
N ALA A 21 -15.30 -14.97 -31.70
CA ALA A 21 -14.30 -14.49 -30.77
C ALA A 21 -14.76 -13.15 -30.21
N VAL A 22 -15.39 -13.18 -29.04
CA VAL A 22 -15.56 -11.97 -28.22
C VAL A 22 -14.17 -11.64 -27.68
N PRO A 23 -13.57 -10.47 -27.97
CA PRO A 23 -12.37 -10.09 -27.27
C PRO A 23 -12.78 -9.86 -25.81
N HIS A 24 -12.39 -10.79 -24.94
CA HIS A 24 -12.36 -10.52 -23.52
C HIS A 24 -11.44 -9.33 -23.34
N ALA A 25 -12.02 -8.19 -22.98
CA ALA A 25 -11.29 -7.07 -22.45
C ALA A 25 -10.59 -7.55 -21.17
N ALA A 26 -9.41 -8.14 -21.34
CA ALA A 26 -8.43 -8.28 -20.29
C ALA A 26 -8.04 -6.85 -19.91
N LYS A 27 -8.72 -6.29 -18.91
CA LYS A 27 -8.13 -5.24 -18.08
C LYS A 27 -6.93 -5.89 -17.41
N GLY A 28 -5.80 -5.83 -18.10
CA GLY A 28 -4.54 -6.35 -17.63
C GLY A 28 -4.27 -5.78 -16.25
N GLN A 29 -3.93 -6.68 -15.33
CA GLN A 29 -2.97 -6.34 -14.28
C GLN A 29 -1.65 -6.01 -14.99
N GLU A 30 -1.51 -4.78 -15.50
CA GLU A 30 -0.21 -4.14 -15.48
C GLU A 30 0.21 -4.07 -14.01
N GLY A 31 1.44 -4.52 -13.73
CA GLY A 31 1.97 -4.66 -12.38
C GLY A 31 1.76 -3.37 -11.59
N ARG A 32 0.90 -3.40 -10.56
CA ARG A 32 0.73 -2.28 -9.64
C ARG A 32 2.11 -1.94 -9.07
N ASP A 33 2.49 -0.67 -9.17
CA ASP A 33 3.69 -0.16 -8.51
C ASP A 33 3.62 -0.51 -7.02
N PRO A 34 4.55 -1.33 -6.49
CA PRO A 34 4.50 -1.69 -5.08
C PRO A 34 4.74 -0.48 -4.17
N ALA A 35 5.33 0.61 -4.65
CA ALA A 35 5.48 1.88 -3.93
C ALA A 35 4.32 2.86 -4.18
N SER A 36 3.16 2.36 -4.66
CA SER A 36 1.96 3.16 -4.89
C SER A 36 1.61 4.03 -3.68
N GLN A 37 1.31 5.29 -3.98
CA GLN A 37 0.83 6.30 -3.04
C GLN A 37 -0.62 6.69 -3.31
N GLU A 38 -1.35 5.83 -4.02
CA GLU A 38 -2.80 5.98 -4.19
C GLU A 38 -3.48 5.78 -2.83
N PRO A 39 -4.27 6.75 -2.34
CA PRO A 39 -5.06 6.60 -1.13
C PRO A 39 -6.00 5.40 -1.20
N THR A 40 -6.22 4.75 -0.06
CA THR A 40 -7.25 3.73 0.10
C THR A 40 -8.32 4.21 1.08
N ASP A 41 -9.43 3.47 1.16
CA ASP A 41 -10.43 3.66 2.21
C ASP A 41 -9.96 3.16 3.59
N VAL A 42 -8.77 2.54 3.68
CA VAL A 42 -8.23 2.06 4.96
C VAL A 42 -7.67 3.23 5.73
N ARG A 43 -8.27 3.47 6.89
CA ARG A 43 -7.84 4.49 7.85
C ARG A 43 -7.41 3.87 9.16
N ILE A 44 -6.47 4.54 9.82
CA ILE A 44 -6.03 4.17 11.15
C ILE A 44 -6.17 5.35 12.10
N ARG A 45 -6.57 5.06 13.33
CA ARG A 45 -6.56 5.97 14.46
C ARG A 45 -5.32 5.71 15.29
N ILE A 46 -4.59 6.77 15.63
CA ILE A 46 -3.42 6.78 16.50
C ILE A 46 -3.77 7.66 17.71
N ALA A 47 -4.05 7.04 18.85
CA ALA A 47 -4.50 7.71 20.06
C ALA A 47 -3.42 7.69 21.15
N PHE A 48 -3.01 8.85 21.64
CA PHE A 48 -2.01 9.00 22.71
C PHE A 48 -2.23 10.32 23.45
N ASN A 49 -1.89 10.37 24.74
CA ASN A 49 -2.05 11.58 25.58
C ASN A 49 -3.45 12.24 25.52
N GLY A 50 -4.51 11.45 25.38
CA GLY A 50 -5.88 11.97 25.21
C GLY A 50 -6.16 12.67 23.86
N LEU A 51 -5.19 12.67 22.95
CA LEU A 51 -5.30 13.20 21.59
C LEU A 51 -5.45 12.07 20.58
N THR A 52 -6.00 12.42 19.41
CA THR A 52 -6.22 11.48 18.31
C THR A 52 -5.64 12.06 17.03
N GLN A 53 -4.86 11.24 16.32
CA GLN A 53 -4.40 11.48 14.97
C GLN A 53 -4.98 10.42 14.04
N THR A 54 -5.58 10.84 12.94
CA THR A 54 -6.07 9.93 11.89
C THR A 54 -5.11 9.95 10.70
N ALA A 55 -4.86 8.77 10.12
CA ALA A 55 -4.11 8.62 8.87
C ALA A 55 -4.86 7.73 7.87
N SER A 56 -4.90 8.13 6.60
CA SER A 56 -5.27 7.24 5.50
C SER A 56 -4.04 6.46 5.05
N LEU A 57 -4.21 5.17 4.75
CA LEU A 57 -3.14 4.32 4.24
C LEU A 57 -3.17 4.24 2.71
N TYR A 58 -2.00 4.10 2.10
CA TYR A 58 -1.84 3.90 0.66
C TYR A 58 -2.01 2.44 0.25
N ASP A 59 -2.31 2.21 -1.04
CA ASP A 59 -2.50 0.86 -1.61
C ASP A 59 -1.17 0.13 -1.86
N ASN A 60 -0.34 -0.03 -0.82
CA ASN A 60 0.95 -0.71 -0.93
C ASN A 60 1.12 -1.90 0.04
N PRO A 61 1.98 -2.88 -0.29
CA PRO A 61 2.16 -4.09 0.53
C PRO A 61 2.56 -3.81 1.98
N THR A 62 3.42 -2.81 2.21
CA THR A 62 3.90 -2.46 3.56
C THR A 62 2.79 -1.84 4.42
N ALA A 63 1.94 -0.98 3.85
CA ALA A 63 0.80 -0.41 4.55
C ALA A 63 -0.26 -1.48 4.88
N ARG A 64 -0.51 -2.42 3.96
CA ARG A 64 -1.38 -3.58 4.22
C ARG A 64 -0.84 -4.48 5.33
N ASP A 65 0.47 -4.68 5.37
CA ASP A 65 1.14 -5.44 6.43
C ASP A 65 0.99 -4.77 7.80
N LEU A 66 1.22 -3.45 7.90
CA LEU A 66 0.91 -2.68 9.11
C LEU A 66 -0.56 -2.85 9.52
N ALA A 67 -1.47 -2.69 8.58
CA ALA A 67 -2.89 -2.79 8.87
C ALA A 67 -3.24 -4.19 9.43
N SER A 68 -2.59 -5.26 8.98
CA SER A 68 -2.88 -6.65 9.37
C SER A 68 -2.59 -6.99 10.83
N MET A 69 -1.74 -6.19 11.50
CA MET A 69 -1.38 -6.39 12.92
C MET A 69 -2.19 -5.51 13.88
N LEU A 70 -3.07 -4.64 13.38
CA LEU A 70 -3.88 -3.77 14.24
C LEU A 70 -5.05 -4.54 14.89
N PRO A 71 -5.45 -4.20 16.13
CA PRO A 71 -4.96 -3.09 16.94
C PRO A 71 -3.64 -3.38 17.68
N LEU A 72 -2.89 -2.32 17.99
CA LEU A 72 -1.64 -2.37 18.75
C LEU A 72 -1.67 -1.38 19.91
N ASP A 73 -1.23 -1.83 21.08
CA ASP A 73 -0.95 -0.98 22.24
C ASP A 73 0.57 -0.94 22.44
N LEU A 74 1.16 0.24 22.21
CA LEU A 74 2.60 0.46 22.11
C LEU A 74 2.98 1.76 22.85
N LYS A 75 4.14 2.29 22.48
CA LYS A 75 4.72 3.52 23.01
C LYS A 75 5.05 4.46 21.85
N ILE A 76 4.71 5.73 21.97
CA ILE A 76 5.12 6.79 21.05
C ILE A 76 6.07 7.74 21.78
N GLU A 77 7.16 8.12 21.13
CA GLU A 77 8.18 9.00 21.72
C GLU A 77 8.69 10.02 20.69
N ASP A 78 9.21 11.14 21.19
CA ASP A 78 9.89 12.13 20.36
C ASP A 78 11.19 11.57 19.78
N TYR A 79 11.45 11.84 18.51
CA TYR A 79 12.74 11.56 17.90
C TYR A 79 13.22 12.75 17.07
N GLY A 80 14.41 13.25 17.40
CA GLY A 80 14.95 14.44 16.79
C GLY A 80 14.03 15.67 16.99
N LYS A 81 13.83 16.44 15.91
CA LYS A 81 13.05 17.69 15.94
C LYS A 81 11.86 17.71 14.98
N ASN A 82 11.68 16.65 14.20
CA ASN A 82 10.76 16.61 13.07
C ASN A 82 9.82 15.40 13.06
N GLU A 83 10.02 14.42 13.96
CA GLU A 83 9.20 13.22 13.99
C GLU A 83 8.92 12.68 15.40
N LYS A 84 7.90 11.84 15.49
CA LYS A 84 7.70 10.87 16.56
C LYS A 84 7.90 9.46 16.01
N ILE A 85 8.35 8.54 16.85
CA ILE A 85 8.53 7.13 16.47
C ILE A 85 7.69 6.19 17.32
N VAL A 86 7.31 5.05 16.71
CA VAL A 86 6.65 3.93 17.37
C VAL A 86 7.33 2.64 16.96
N HIS A 87 7.93 1.92 17.91
CA HIS A 87 8.54 0.62 17.65
C HIS A 87 7.47 -0.47 17.48
N LEU A 88 7.53 -1.20 16.37
CA LEU A 88 6.59 -2.28 16.07
C LEU A 88 7.03 -3.61 16.69
N PRO A 89 6.09 -4.54 16.97
CA PRO A 89 6.42 -5.86 17.53
C PRO A 89 7.22 -6.75 16.57
N ARG A 90 7.18 -6.45 15.26
CA ARG A 90 8.02 -7.06 14.22
C ARG A 90 8.24 -6.07 13.08
N LYS A 91 9.24 -6.36 12.25
CA LYS A 91 9.43 -5.65 10.97
C LYS A 91 8.25 -5.88 10.02
N LEU A 92 7.97 -4.86 9.22
CA LEU A 92 7.05 -4.95 8.08
C LEU A 92 7.78 -5.46 6.84
N THR A 93 7.02 -5.97 5.87
CA THR A 93 7.55 -6.21 4.51
C THR A 93 8.13 -4.91 3.93
N GLU A 94 9.25 -5.03 3.21
CA GLU A 94 9.91 -3.90 2.55
C GLU A 94 9.57 -3.83 1.05
N GLU A 95 8.59 -4.61 0.59
CA GLU A 95 8.18 -4.71 -0.83
C GLU A 95 7.78 -3.36 -1.44
N ALA A 96 7.23 -2.43 -0.65
CA ALA A 96 6.93 -1.07 -1.10
C ALA A 96 8.14 -0.13 -1.09
N SER A 97 9.36 -0.66 -1.02
CA SER A 97 10.58 0.14 -1.11
C SER A 97 10.70 0.81 -2.46
N GLY A 98 10.78 2.13 -2.45
CA GLY A 98 11.03 2.94 -3.62
C GLY A 98 11.28 4.38 -3.23
N PRO A 99 11.97 5.16 -4.07
CA PRO A 99 12.16 6.58 -3.81
C PRO A 99 10.84 7.33 -3.95
N PHE A 100 10.70 8.40 -3.17
CA PHE A 100 9.71 9.45 -3.38
C PHE A 100 10.40 10.80 -3.13
N ALA A 101 9.99 11.84 -3.85
CA ALA A 101 10.70 13.14 -3.88
C ALA A 101 9.81 14.32 -3.42
N ASN A 102 8.65 14.01 -2.86
CA ASN A 102 7.66 14.94 -2.33
C ASN A 102 7.48 14.71 -0.83
N GLU A 103 8.58 14.55 -0.09
CA GLU A 103 8.59 14.50 1.38
C GLU A 103 7.88 15.72 1.96
N SER A 104 7.02 15.51 2.96
CA SER A 104 6.28 16.62 3.57
C SER A 104 5.80 16.33 4.99
N PRO A 105 5.69 17.36 5.84
CA PRO A 105 5.00 17.23 7.12
C PRO A 105 3.61 16.61 6.92
N GLY A 106 3.26 15.68 7.82
CA GLY A 106 2.02 14.91 7.72
C GLY A 106 2.17 13.51 7.14
N ASP A 107 3.35 13.14 6.65
CA ASP A 107 3.60 11.79 6.14
C ASP A 107 3.76 10.77 7.29
N LEU A 108 3.14 9.60 7.10
CA LEU A 108 3.33 8.41 7.93
C LEU A 108 4.24 7.44 7.18
N CYS A 109 5.41 7.14 7.74
CA CYS A 109 6.41 6.29 7.11
C CYS A 109 6.82 5.10 7.98
N TYR A 110 7.40 4.08 7.34
CA TYR A 110 8.12 2.98 7.97
C TYR A 110 9.62 3.16 7.77
N PHE A 111 10.38 3.11 8.87
CA PHE A 111 11.83 3.18 8.85
C PHE A 111 12.45 1.77 8.82
N LYS A 112 12.88 1.34 7.63
CA LYS A 112 13.39 -0.03 7.37
C LYS A 112 14.52 -0.49 8.31
N PRO A 113 15.53 0.34 8.64
CA PRO A 113 16.67 -0.11 9.43
C PRO A 113 16.26 -0.66 10.80
N TRP A 114 15.39 0.06 11.53
CA TRP A 114 14.98 -0.31 12.88
C TRP A 114 13.61 -0.97 12.97
N GLY A 115 12.76 -0.82 11.95
CA GLY A 115 11.43 -1.41 11.95
C GLY A 115 10.40 -0.63 12.76
N ASN A 116 10.54 0.70 12.85
CA ASN A 116 9.57 1.58 13.53
C ASN A 116 8.73 2.38 12.54
N LEU A 117 7.60 2.87 13.03
CA LEU A 117 6.87 3.96 12.38
C LEU A 117 7.58 5.28 12.63
N ALA A 118 7.53 6.16 11.65
CA ALA A 118 8.02 7.54 11.67
C ALA A 118 6.84 8.46 11.30
N LEU A 119 6.48 9.34 12.23
CA LEU A 119 5.34 10.25 12.13
C LEU A 119 5.88 11.68 12.03
N PHE A 120 5.89 12.24 10.81
CA PHE A 120 6.55 13.53 10.55
C PHE A 120 5.62 14.73 10.78
N TYR A 121 6.12 15.73 11.51
CA TYR A 121 5.45 17.02 11.75
C TYR A 121 6.30 18.23 11.33
N ALA A 122 7.48 18.00 10.74
CA ALA A 122 8.30 19.01 10.08
C ALA A 122 9.04 18.38 8.89
N ASP A 123 9.74 19.20 8.11
CA ASP A 123 10.45 18.75 6.92
C ASP A 123 11.44 17.62 7.24
N TYR A 124 11.54 16.69 6.30
CA TYR A 124 12.44 15.54 6.41
C TYR A 124 12.95 15.13 5.03
N ARG A 125 14.04 14.38 5.02
CA ARG A 125 14.58 13.74 3.83
C ARG A 125 15.32 12.49 4.23
N TRP A 126 14.92 11.35 3.67
CA TRP A 126 15.56 10.07 3.98
C TRP A 126 15.27 8.99 2.94
N ASP A 127 16.29 8.23 2.55
CA ASP A 127 16.27 7.24 1.46
C ASP A 127 15.82 5.83 1.89
N ARG A 128 15.78 5.57 3.20
CA ARG A 128 15.38 4.28 3.79
C ARG A 128 13.96 4.27 4.38
N LEU A 129 13.12 5.21 3.98
CA LEU A 129 11.70 5.25 4.37
C LEU A 129 10.82 4.57 3.32
N ILE A 130 9.74 3.94 3.78
CA ILE A 130 8.61 3.53 2.96
C ILE A 130 7.40 4.36 3.39
N ARG A 131 6.73 5.02 2.46
CA ARG A 131 5.54 5.82 2.80
C ARG A 131 4.32 4.91 2.93
N LEU A 132 3.69 4.93 4.10
CA LEU A 132 2.53 4.08 4.41
C LEU A 132 1.22 4.81 4.18
N GLY A 133 1.23 6.12 4.31
CA GLY A 133 0.02 6.94 4.30
C GLY A 133 0.30 8.38 4.69
N ARG A 134 -0.78 9.10 5.01
CA ARG A 134 -0.73 10.51 5.37
C ARG A 134 -1.82 10.84 6.39
N PHE A 135 -1.56 11.84 7.23
CA PHE A 135 -2.55 12.36 8.16
C PHE A 135 -3.63 13.19 7.46
N GLU A 136 -4.88 13.04 7.92
CA GLU A 136 -6.06 13.68 7.30
C GLU A 136 -6.27 15.13 7.78
N ASP A 137 -6.18 15.37 9.09
CA ASP A 137 -6.55 16.64 9.73
C ASP A 137 -5.33 17.42 10.27
N GLY A 138 -4.21 17.39 9.54
CA GLY A 138 -2.94 17.94 10.00
C GLY A 138 -2.24 17.04 11.02
N PHE A 139 -1.35 17.61 11.83
CA PHE A 139 -0.45 16.87 12.72
C PHE A 139 -0.25 17.51 14.10
N ASP A 140 -1.15 18.40 14.51
CA ASP A 140 -1.09 19.09 15.81
C ASP A 140 -0.90 18.16 17.01
N PRO A 141 -1.53 16.96 17.08
CA PRO A 141 -1.27 15.99 18.14
C PRO A 141 0.21 15.63 18.30
N LEU A 142 0.97 15.59 17.20
CA LEU A 142 2.40 15.25 17.23
C LEU A 142 3.28 16.37 17.80
N LEU A 143 2.75 17.57 18.02
CA LEU A 143 3.50 18.69 18.59
C LEU A 143 3.65 18.58 20.11
N VAL A 144 2.83 17.74 20.77
CA VAL A 144 2.95 17.51 22.21
C VAL A 144 4.19 16.66 22.50
N ARG A 145 5.10 17.22 23.29
CA ARG A 145 6.39 16.61 23.63
C ARG A 145 6.28 15.52 24.69
N GLY A 146 7.18 14.55 24.61
CA GLY A 146 7.30 13.45 25.55
C GLY A 146 6.97 12.09 24.97
N GLU A 147 6.86 11.14 25.88
CA GLU A 147 6.61 9.73 25.63
C GLU A 147 5.26 9.34 26.23
N TYR A 148 4.47 8.59 25.47
CA TYR A 148 3.11 8.20 25.87
C TYR A 148 2.80 6.77 25.46
N PRO A 149 1.93 6.07 26.19
CA PRO A 149 1.20 4.93 25.65
C PRO A 149 0.44 5.38 24.40
N VAL A 150 0.50 4.56 23.34
CA VAL A 150 -0.22 4.81 22.09
C VAL A 150 -1.03 3.59 21.72
N ARG A 151 -2.29 3.81 21.31
CA ARG A 151 -3.11 2.78 20.68
C ARG A 151 -3.27 3.10 19.20
N ILE A 152 -2.99 2.11 18.35
CA ILE A 152 -3.16 2.20 16.91
C ILE A 152 -4.20 1.17 16.48
N GLU A 153 -5.26 1.59 15.78
CA GLU A 153 -6.33 0.70 15.35
C GLU A 153 -6.96 1.14 14.03
N ARG A 154 -7.58 0.21 13.30
CA ARG A 154 -8.34 0.52 12.08
C ARG A 154 -9.67 1.19 12.45
N ILE A 155 -10.15 2.13 11.61
CA ILE A 155 -11.44 2.84 11.77
C ILE A 155 -12.23 2.94 10.46
#